data_AF-A0A0S1XF25-F1
#
_entry.id   AF-A0A0S1XF25-F1
#
_cell.length_a   1.000
_cell.length_b   1.000
_cell.length_c   1.000
_cell.angle_alpha   90.00
_cell.angle_beta   90.00
_cell.angle_gamma   90.00
#
_symmetry.space_group_name_H-M   'P 1'
#
loop_
_entity.id
_entity.type
_entity.pdbx_description
1 polymer ?
#
loop_
_entity_poly.entity_id
_entity_poly.type
_entity_poly.pdbx_seq_one_letter_code
_entity_poly.pdbx_strand_id
1 'polypeptide(L)'
;MIGLIATVASGLILKNYFMLLSLPVFLMSRKNRDLGLIAYFLYALFVAKQTTGISVYYYEDLVNSLIFASALLLFLNDVLSRDVKVGRIEVIATMLILSGLIIPEMFLAGTVFYFITSFELSIHILLLLSSLVIIFALFEEQLNTIGGTSNQIVILSSFAIFTSILTSVRGNLKKVDFLAQNR
;
A
#
# COMPACT_ATOMS: atom_id res chain seq x y z
N MET A 1 4.58 11.99 -4.56
CA MET A 1 5.98 11.59 -4.27
C MET A 1 6.09 10.60 -3.13
N ILE A 2 5.09 10.51 -2.24
CA ILE A 2 5.14 9.57 -1.12
C ILE A 2 5.21 8.12 -1.58
N GLY A 3 4.64 7.77 -2.73
CA GLY A 3 4.70 6.43 -3.30
C GLY A 3 6.09 6.04 -3.77
N LEU A 4 6.82 6.96 -4.39
CA LEU A 4 8.23 6.76 -4.72
C LEU A 4 9.06 6.54 -3.44
N ILE A 5 8.84 7.36 -2.41
CA ILE A 5 9.55 7.22 -1.13
C ILE A 5 9.21 5.88 -0.47
N ALA A 6 7.93 5.50 -0.47
CA ALA A 6 7.46 4.22 0.07
C ALA A 6 8.07 3.02 -0.68
N THR A 7 8.21 3.09 -2.00
CA THR A 7 8.89 2.02 -2.78
C THR A 7 10.38 1.94 -2.49
N VAL A 8 11.07 3.06 -2.34
CA VAL A 8 12.49 3.06 -1.95
C VAL A 8 12.66 2.53 -0.52
N ALA A 9 11.86 3.02 0.43
CA ALA A 9 11.90 2.59 1.82
C ALA A 9 11.58 1.10 1.98
N SER A 10 10.52 0.61 1.32
CA SER A 10 10.20 -0.84 1.32
C SER A 10 11.31 -1.68 0.70
N GLY A 11 11.96 -1.21 -0.36
CA GLY A 11 13.14 -1.88 -0.93
C GLY A 11 14.27 -2.07 0.07
N LEU A 12 14.50 -1.08 0.94
CA LEU A 12 15.49 -1.15 2.01
C LEU A 12 15.05 -2.08 3.15
N ILE A 13 13.80 -1.98 3.60
CA ILE A 13 13.23 -2.83 4.68
C ILE A 13 13.27 -4.30 4.26
N LEU A 14 12.80 -4.61 3.05
CA LEU A 14 12.67 -5.96 2.51
C LEU A 14 13.98 -6.49 1.92
N LYS A 15 15.05 -5.68 1.92
CA LYS A 15 16.33 -5.98 1.24
C LYS A 15 16.15 -6.35 -0.23
N ASN A 16 15.12 -5.81 -0.88
CA ASN A 16 14.80 -6.03 -2.28
C ASN A 16 15.21 -4.80 -3.11
N TYR A 17 16.46 -4.82 -3.58
CA TYR A 17 17.05 -3.72 -4.36
C TYR A 17 16.35 -3.47 -5.69
N PHE A 18 15.58 -4.43 -6.22
CA PHE A 18 14.81 -4.22 -7.45
C PHE A 18 13.72 -3.15 -7.27
N MET A 19 13.29 -2.86 -6.05
CA MET A 19 12.33 -1.78 -5.78
C MET A 19 12.91 -0.38 -6.06
N LEU A 20 14.24 -0.24 -6.15
CA LEU A 20 14.88 1.02 -6.56
C LEU A 20 14.65 1.35 -8.05
N LEU A 21 14.23 0.37 -8.85
CA LEU A 21 13.78 0.59 -10.24
C LEU A 21 12.48 1.40 -10.32
N SER A 22 11.84 1.73 -9.19
CA SER A 22 10.72 2.67 -9.16
C SER A 22 11.11 4.06 -9.69
N LEU A 23 12.36 4.49 -9.53
CA LEU A 23 12.83 5.80 -9.98
C LEU A 23 12.71 6.00 -11.51
N PRO A 24 13.28 5.14 -12.38
CA PRO A 24 13.10 5.28 -13.82
C PRO A 24 11.64 5.15 -14.26
N VAL A 25 10.85 4.31 -13.60
CA VAL A 25 9.40 4.17 -13.88
C VAL A 25 8.65 5.48 -13.59
N PHE A 26 8.98 6.14 -12.47
CA PHE A 26 8.41 7.44 -12.12
C PHE A 26 8.83 8.54 -13.11
N LEU A 27 10.09 8.53 -13.56
CA LEU A 27 10.54 9.49 -14.58
C LEU A 27 9.79 9.29 -15.91
N MET A 28 9.53 8.04 -16.31
CA MET A 28 8.72 7.75 -17.50
C MET A 28 7.27 8.24 -17.36
N SER A 29 6.66 8.09 -16.18
CA SER A 29 5.27 8.53 -15.95
C SER A 29 5.10 10.04 -16.06
N ARG A 30 6.12 10.82 -15.69
CA ARG A 30 6.13 12.29 -15.87
C ARG A 30 6.10 12.68 -17.35
N LYS A 31 6.73 11.90 -18.24
CA LYS A 31 6.75 12.20 -19.68
C LYS A 31 5.44 11.80 -20.37
N ASN A 32 4.93 10.59 -20.13
CA ASN A 32 3.70 10.08 -20.74
C ASN A 32 2.95 9.13 -19.77
N ARG A 33 1.64 9.31 -19.63
CA ARG A 33 0.81 8.65 -18.61
C ARG A 33 0.73 7.18 -18.93
N ASP A 34 0.50 6.89 -20.20
CA ASP A 34 0.23 5.54 -20.67
C ASP A 34 1.52 4.74 -20.67
N LEU A 35 2.65 5.36 -21.05
CA LEU A 35 3.97 4.75 -20.88
C LEU A 35 4.32 4.53 -19.41
N GLY A 36 3.98 5.48 -18.53
CA GLY A 36 4.17 5.33 -17.09
C GLY A 36 3.38 4.17 -16.50
N LEU A 37 2.13 3.99 -16.91
CA LEU A 37 1.28 2.88 -16.48
C LEU A 37 1.78 1.53 -17.01
N ILE A 38 2.19 1.47 -18.28
CA ILE A 38 2.80 0.26 -18.86
C ILE A 38 4.10 -0.07 -18.10
N ALA A 39 4.96 0.92 -17.87
CA ALA A 39 6.20 0.74 -17.13
C ALA A 39 5.94 0.30 -15.69
N TYR A 40 4.97 0.91 -15.00
CA TYR A 40 4.54 0.50 -13.66
C TYR A 40 4.04 -0.93 -13.65
N PHE A 41 3.21 -1.33 -14.62
CA PHE A 41 2.65 -2.68 -14.66
C PHE A 41 3.75 -3.74 -14.86
N LEU A 42 4.67 -3.50 -15.80
CA LEU A 42 5.82 -4.38 -16.03
C LEU A 42 6.75 -4.42 -14.80
N TYR A 43 6.99 -3.28 -14.17
CA TYR A 43 7.76 -3.17 -12.94
C TYR A 43 7.12 -3.95 -11.79
N ALA A 44 5.81 -3.77 -11.55
CA ALA A 44 5.10 -4.45 -10.48
C ALA A 44 5.15 -5.98 -10.66
N LEU A 45 4.93 -6.48 -11.88
CA LEU A 45 5.06 -7.91 -12.19
C LEU A 45 6.50 -8.42 -11.99
N PHE A 46 7.49 -7.65 -12.46
CA PHE A 46 8.89 -8.01 -12.32
C PHE A 46 9.30 -8.11 -10.85
N VAL A 47 9.01 -7.09 -10.04
CA VAL A 47 9.39 -7.10 -8.63
C VAL A 47 8.60 -8.18 -7.88
N ALA A 48 7.29 -8.34 -8.14
CA ALA A 48 6.47 -9.39 -7.50
C ALA A 48 7.01 -10.81 -7.76
N LYS A 49 7.54 -11.08 -8.96
CA LYS A 49 8.19 -12.36 -9.27
C LYS A 49 9.45 -12.59 -8.43
N GLN A 50 10.20 -11.53 -8.14
CA GLN A 50 11.46 -11.61 -7.41
C GLN A 50 11.25 -11.69 -5.89
N THR A 51 10.11 -11.24 -5.39
CA THR A 51 9.74 -11.39 -3.98
C THR A 51 9.34 -12.84 -3.70
N THR A 52 10.35 -13.68 -3.48
CA THR A 52 10.20 -15.09 -3.11
C THR A 52 10.08 -15.25 -1.60
N GLY A 53 9.28 -16.22 -1.14
CA GLY A 53 9.25 -16.61 0.28
C GLY A 53 8.18 -15.96 1.15
N ILE A 54 7.20 -15.26 0.57
CA ILE A 54 6.13 -14.65 1.35
C ILE A 54 5.09 -15.71 1.76
N SER A 55 5.28 -16.32 2.94
CA SER A 55 4.25 -17.15 3.57
C SER A 55 3.38 -16.28 4.44
N VAL A 56 2.12 -16.15 4.09
CA VAL A 56 1.24 -15.27 4.85
C VAL A 56 0.91 -15.84 6.25
N TYR A 57 1.33 -17.10 6.51
CA TYR A 57 1.21 -17.80 7.79
C TYR A 57 2.26 -17.43 8.83
N TYR A 58 3.18 -16.51 8.56
CA TYR A 58 4.12 -15.96 9.54
C TYR A 58 3.96 -14.45 9.63
N TYR A 59 3.97 -13.92 10.86
CA TYR A 59 3.73 -12.50 11.13
C TYR A 59 4.70 -11.61 10.36
N GLU A 60 6.01 -11.95 10.39
CA GLU A 60 7.04 -11.18 9.69
C GLU A 60 6.83 -11.18 8.17
N ASP A 61 6.55 -12.33 7.57
CA ASP A 61 6.28 -12.46 6.14
C ASP A 61 5.03 -11.70 5.71
N LEU A 62 4.03 -11.66 6.57
CA LEU A 62 2.78 -10.94 6.37
C LEU A 62 2.96 -9.42 6.47
N VAL A 63 3.70 -8.94 7.47
CA VAL A 63 4.12 -7.53 7.55
C VAL A 63 4.92 -7.15 6.31
N ASN A 64 5.83 -8.01 5.86
CA ASN A 64 6.61 -7.81 4.64
C ASN A 64 5.71 -7.75 3.39
N SER A 65 4.69 -8.61 3.30
CA SER A 65 3.67 -8.61 2.24
C SER A 65 2.93 -7.28 2.18
N LEU A 66 2.49 -6.81 3.35
CA LEU A 66 1.73 -5.59 3.50
C LEU A 66 2.58 -4.38 3.11
N ILE A 67 3.83 -4.33 3.56
CA ILE A 67 4.78 -3.27 3.21
C ILE A 67 4.97 -3.24 1.69
N PHE A 68 5.20 -4.41 1.09
CA PHE A 68 5.36 -4.55 -0.36
C PHE A 68 4.12 -4.06 -1.13
N ALA A 69 2.95 -4.57 -0.79
CA ALA A 69 1.69 -4.25 -1.46
C ALA A 69 1.33 -2.76 -1.29
N SER A 70 1.48 -2.24 -0.08
CA SER A 70 1.21 -0.84 0.27
C SER A 70 2.13 0.11 -0.50
N ALA A 71 3.43 -0.23 -0.59
CA ALA A 71 4.40 0.54 -1.35
C ALA A 71 4.05 0.63 -2.83
N LEU A 72 3.71 -0.51 -3.45
CA LEU A 72 3.28 -0.53 -4.86
C LEU A 72 2.00 0.26 -5.09
N LEU A 73 1.03 0.18 -4.18
CA LEU A 73 -0.23 0.91 -4.29
C LEU A 73 -0.02 2.43 -4.18
N LEU A 74 0.78 2.88 -3.21
CA LEU A 74 1.18 4.29 -3.13
C LEU A 74 1.96 4.72 -4.38
N PHE A 75 2.82 3.86 -4.91
CA PHE A 75 3.58 4.15 -6.12
C PHE A 75 2.71 4.26 -7.37
N LEU A 76 1.68 3.42 -7.50
CA LEU A 76 0.65 3.55 -8.54
C LEU A 76 -0.04 4.91 -8.46
N ASN A 77 -0.39 5.36 -7.25
CA ASN A 77 -1.00 6.68 -7.05
C ASN A 77 -0.09 7.81 -7.54
N ASP A 78 1.22 7.72 -7.28
CA ASP A 78 2.22 8.65 -7.79
C ASP A 78 2.34 8.62 -9.33
N VAL A 79 2.34 7.43 -9.94
CA VAL A 79 2.38 7.25 -11.40
C VAL A 79 1.13 7.82 -12.09
N LEU A 80 -0.05 7.64 -11.48
CA LEU A 80 -1.32 8.17 -11.97
C LEU A 80 -1.43 9.68 -11.82
N SER A 81 -1.06 10.18 -10.63
CA SER A 81 -1.21 11.60 -10.29
C SER A 81 -0.20 12.47 -11.01
N ARG A 82 1.02 11.97 -11.28
CA ARG A 82 2.14 12.68 -11.95
C ARG A 82 2.65 13.95 -11.26
N ASP A 83 1.94 14.39 -10.22
CA ASP A 83 2.24 15.58 -9.46
C ASP A 83 3.10 15.29 -8.22
N VAL A 84 4.00 16.24 -7.97
CA VAL A 84 4.74 16.34 -6.72
C VAL A 84 3.91 17.19 -5.76
N LYS A 85 3.06 16.53 -4.98
CA LYS A 85 2.39 17.17 -3.86
C LYS A 85 3.29 17.10 -2.62
N VAL A 86 3.50 18.25 -1.98
CA VAL A 86 4.25 18.39 -0.72
C VAL A 86 3.42 19.26 0.23
N GLY A 87 2.48 18.61 0.90
CA GLY A 87 1.64 19.17 1.96
C GLY A 87 2.04 18.64 3.34
N ARG A 88 1.48 19.23 4.39
CA ARG A 88 1.74 18.82 5.78
C ARG A 88 1.44 17.34 6.02
N ILE A 89 0.37 16.83 5.42
CA ILE A 89 -0.05 15.43 5.51
C ILE A 89 1.03 14.50 4.91
N GLU A 90 1.57 14.87 3.75
CA GLU A 90 2.59 14.07 3.05
C GLU A 90 3.90 14.03 3.82
N VAL A 91 4.28 15.14 4.47
CA VAL A 91 5.48 15.18 5.32
C VAL A 91 5.33 14.25 6.53
N ILE A 92 4.20 14.30 7.23
CA ILE A 92 3.93 13.43 8.39
C ILE A 92 3.91 11.96 7.97
N ALA A 93 3.19 11.65 6.89
CA ALA A 93 3.11 10.30 6.38
C ALA A 93 4.49 9.78 5.91
N THR A 94 5.30 10.63 5.29
CA THR A 94 6.68 10.30 4.90
C THR A 94 7.56 10.00 6.11
N MET A 95 7.47 10.79 7.18
CA MET A 95 8.23 10.53 8.42
C MET A 95 7.86 9.18 9.04
N LEU A 96 6.56 8.85 9.09
CA LEU A 96 6.09 7.53 9.56
C LEU A 96 6.57 6.39 8.66
N ILE A 97 6.54 6.57 7.35
CA ILE A 97 7.03 5.57 6.39
C ILE A 97 8.53 5.32 6.57
N LEU A 98 9.32 6.39 6.77
CA LEU A 98 10.77 6.28 6.97
C LEU A 98 11.14 5.67 8.33
N SER A 99 10.37 5.92 9.39
CA SER A 99 10.59 5.22 10.66
C SER A 99 10.31 3.72 10.57
N GLY A 100 9.63 3.28 9.50
CA GLY A 100 9.54 1.89 9.03
C GLY A 100 10.88 1.16 8.91
N LEU A 101 11.99 1.87 8.70
CA LEU A 101 13.34 1.29 8.64
C LEU A 101 13.82 0.74 9.98
N ILE A 102 13.26 1.23 11.09
CA ILE A 102 13.59 0.79 12.45
C ILE A 102 12.50 -0.16 12.96
N ILE A 103 11.24 0.19 12.72
CA ILE A 103 10.05 -0.54 13.18
C ILE A 103 9.12 -0.75 11.96
N PRO A 104 9.10 -1.94 11.33
CA PRO A 104 8.34 -2.19 10.09
C PRO A 104 6.85 -1.79 10.16
N GLU A 105 6.22 -1.93 11.33
CA GLU A 105 4.82 -1.57 11.59
C GLU A 105 4.56 -0.07 11.39
N MET A 106 5.56 0.79 11.62
CA MET A 106 5.44 2.23 11.38
C MET A 106 5.26 2.55 9.89
N PHE A 107 5.82 1.73 9.00
CA PHE A 107 5.59 1.85 7.56
C PHE A 107 4.10 1.70 7.24
N LEU A 108 3.47 0.69 7.82
CA LEU A 108 2.05 0.41 7.64
C LEU A 108 1.20 1.52 8.24
N ALA A 109 1.52 1.97 9.45
CA ALA A 109 0.85 3.10 10.09
C ALA A 109 0.91 4.37 9.23
N GLY A 110 2.08 4.70 8.68
CA GLY A 110 2.25 5.85 7.79
C GLY A 110 1.45 5.73 6.49
N THR A 111 1.40 4.52 5.93
CA THR A 111 0.63 4.24 4.71
C THR A 111 -0.87 4.36 4.95
N VAL A 112 -1.38 3.78 6.04
CA VAL A 112 -2.78 3.87 6.45
C VAL A 112 -3.16 5.32 6.77
N PHE A 113 -2.32 6.05 7.50
CA PHE A 113 -2.51 7.48 7.77
C PHE A 113 -2.64 8.28 6.47
N TYR A 114 -1.76 8.04 5.49
CA TYR A 114 -1.83 8.69 4.19
C TYR A 114 -3.14 8.36 3.46
N PHE A 115 -3.56 7.10 3.46
CA PHE A 115 -4.81 6.72 2.81
C PHE A 115 -6.02 7.38 3.47
N ILE A 116 -6.14 7.34 4.79
CA ILE A 116 -7.25 7.95 5.56
C ILE A 116 -7.37 9.44 5.29
N THR A 117 -6.23 10.13 5.22
CA THR A 117 -6.20 11.59 5.07
C THR A 117 -6.29 12.07 3.63
N SER A 118 -5.80 11.28 2.67
CA SER A 118 -5.73 11.68 1.26
C SER A 118 -6.87 11.13 0.41
N PHE A 119 -7.45 10.00 0.81
CA PHE A 119 -8.65 9.46 0.18
C PHE A 119 -9.81 9.74 1.12
N GLU A 120 -10.90 10.32 0.60
CA GLU A 120 -12.18 10.43 1.29
C GLU A 120 -12.74 9.02 1.55
N LEU A 121 -12.11 8.31 2.48
CA LEU A 121 -12.48 6.98 2.89
C LEU A 121 -13.88 7.09 3.49
N SER A 122 -14.84 6.54 2.77
CA SER A 122 -16.24 6.57 3.21
C SER A 122 -16.33 5.97 4.62
N ILE A 123 -17.15 6.56 5.47
CA ILE A 123 -17.26 6.13 6.89
C ILE A 123 -17.62 4.65 7.01
N HIS A 124 -18.29 4.10 6.00
CA HIS A 124 -18.64 2.68 5.86
C HIS A 124 -17.39 1.80 5.75
N ILE A 125 -16.38 2.25 5.01
CA ILE A 125 -15.12 1.53 4.86
C ILE A 125 -14.32 1.61 6.16
N LEU A 126 -14.27 2.79 6.79
CA LEU A 126 -13.63 2.94 8.10
C LEU A 126 -14.30 2.03 9.15
N LEU A 127 -15.64 1.98 9.17
CA LEU A 127 -16.42 1.11 10.04
C LEU A 127 -16.14 -0.38 9.77
N LEU A 128 -16.07 -0.78 8.50
CA LEU A 128 -15.77 -2.16 8.12
C LEU A 128 -14.36 -2.57 8.54
N LEU A 129 -13.37 -1.68 8.36
CA LEU A 129 -11.99 -1.92 8.80
C LEU A 129 -11.89 -2.00 10.33
N SER A 130 -12.54 -1.07 11.02
CA SER A 130 -12.60 -1.05 12.49
C SER A 130 -13.32 -2.28 13.04
N SER A 131 -14.43 -2.70 12.43
CA SER A 131 -15.18 -3.87 12.87
C SER A 131 -14.39 -5.15 12.67
N LEU A 132 -13.65 -5.27 11.56
CA LEU A 132 -12.76 -6.40 11.35
C LEU A 132 -11.69 -6.45 12.44
N VAL A 133 -11.01 -5.32 12.72
CA VAL A 133 -10.01 -5.26 13.79
C VAL A 133 -10.60 -5.65 15.15
N ILE A 134 -11.78 -5.15 15.50
CA ILE A 134 -12.46 -5.45 16.77
C ILE A 134 -12.87 -6.92 16.86
N ILE A 135 -13.50 -7.47 15.80
CA ILE A 135 -13.89 -8.89 15.75
C ILE A 135 -12.64 -9.77 15.90
N PHE A 136 -11.54 -9.40 15.25
CA PHE A 136 -10.30 -10.18 15.36
C PHE A 136 -9.65 -10.09 16.74
N ALA A 137 -9.69 -8.93 17.40
CA ALA A 137 -9.20 -8.79 18.76
C ALA A 137 -10.05 -9.55 19.79
N LEU A 138 -11.37 -9.62 19.60
CA LEU A 138 -12.28 -10.30 20.53
C LEU A 138 -12.26 -11.82 20.40
N PHE A 139 -11.89 -12.35 19.23
CA PHE A 139 -11.92 -13.78 18.92
C PHE A 139 -10.52 -14.41 18.84
N GLU A 140 -9.48 -13.70 19.28
CA GLU A 140 -8.07 -14.11 19.24
C GLU A 140 -7.84 -15.49 19.88
N GLU A 141 -8.43 -15.77 21.05
CA GLU A 141 -8.21 -17.03 21.78
C GLU A 141 -8.83 -18.25 21.08
N GLN A 142 -9.97 -18.07 20.40
CA GLN A 142 -10.65 -19.14 19.66
C GLN A 142 -9.93 -19.45 18.34
N LEU A 143 -9.19 -18.47 17.84
CA LEU A 143 -8.37 -18.51 16.64
C LEU A 143 -6.90 -18.79 17.02
N ASN A 144 -6.63 -19.64 18.02
CA ASN A 144 -5.26 -20.00 18.40
C ASN A 144 -5.00 -21.52 18.48
N THR A 145 -5.85 -22.35 17.86
CA THR A 145 -5.65 -23.81 17.78
C THR A 145 -4.99 -24.25 16.48
N ILE A 146 -4.23 -25.36 16.58
CA ILE A 146 -3.10 -25.78 15.74
C ILE A 146 -3.39 -25.68 14.23
N GLY A 147 -2.62 -24.83 13.54
CA GLY A 147 -2.84 -24.39 12.15
C GLY A 147 -2.54 -22.91 11.90
N GLY A 148 -2.12 -22.16 12.94
CA GLY A 148 -1.53 -20.82 12.84
C GLY A 148 -2.51 -19.70 12.51
N THR A 149 -3.64 -19.67 13.21
CA THR A 149 -4.78 -18.78 12.99
C THR A 149 -4.53 -17.29 13.35
N SER A 150 -3.54 -16.95 14.19
CA SER A 150 -3.13 -15.55 14.40
C SER A 150 -2.60 -14.90 13.12
N ASN A 151 -1.84 -15.64 12.31
CA ASN A 151 -1.38 -15.15 11.03
C ASN A 151 -2.53 -15.14 10.02
N GLN A 152 -3.43 -16.13 10.01
CA GLN A 152 -4.64 -16.11 9.15
C GLN A 152 -5.54 -14.91 9.41
N ILE A 153 -5.68 -14.50 10.66
CA ILE A 153 -6.38 -13.27 11.06
C ILE A 153 -5.73 -12.04 10.46
N VAL A 154 -4.42 -11.91 10.63
CA VAL A 154 -3.68 -10.76 10.11
C VAL A 154 -3.70 -10.79 8.57
N ILE A 155 -3.69 -11.97 7.93
CA ILE A 155 -3.84 -12.13 6.47
C ILE A 155 -5.20 -11.64 6.01
N LEU A 156 -6.27 -12.08 6.67
CA LEU A 156 -7.64 -11.78 6.25
C LEU A 156 -7.96 -10.30 6.46
N SER A 157 -7.49 -9.74 7.57
CA SER A 157 -7.59 -8.30 7.83
C SER A 157 -6.72 -7.49 6.88
N SER A 158 -5.50 -7.93 6.57
CA SER A 158 -4.62 -7.32 5.56
C SER A 158 -5.22 -7.35 4.16
N PHE A 159 -5.79 -8.48 3.78
CA PHE A 159 -6.46 -8.66 2.51
C PHE A 159 -7.73 -7.82 2.46
N ALA A 160 -8.51 -7.75 3.54
CA ALA A 160 -9.68 -6.88 3.62
C ALA A 160 -9.28 -5.39 3.56
N ILE A 161 -8.24 -4.97 4.27
CA ILE A 161 -7.67 -3.62 4.21
C ILE A 161 -7.25 -3.31 2.77
N PHE A 162 -6.47 -4.19 2.15
CA PHE A 162 -5.99 -4.02 0.78
C PHE A 162 -7.15 -3.95 -0.22
N THR A 163 -8.14 -4.84 -0.12
CA THR A 163 -9.31 -4.88 -1.01
C THR A 163 -10.18 -3.63 -0.83
N SER A 164 -10.28 -3.12 0.40
CA SER A 164 -11.03 -1.93 0.74
C SER A 164 -10.35 -0.64 0.25
N ILE A 165 -9.02 -0.57 0.35
CA ILE A 165 -8.22 0.49 -0.26
C ILE A 165 -8.35 0.42 -1.80
N LEU A 166 -8.25 -0.77 -2.39
CA LEU A 166 -8.37 -0.96 -3.84
C LEU A 166 -9.75 -0.53 -4.36
N THR A 167 -10.83 -0.87 -3.66
CA THR A 167 -12.20 -0.43 -4.02
C THR A 167 -12.38 1.08 -3.84
N SER A 168 -11.78 1.69 -2.82
CA SER A 168 -11.77 3.15 -2.63
C SER A 168 -11.04 3.87 -3.76
N VAL A 169 -9.87 3.36 -4.17
CA VAL A 169 -9.11 3.88 -5.30
C VAL A 169 -9.91 3.73 -6.60
N ARG A 170 -10.55 2.58 -6.84
CA ARG A 170 -11.38 2.34 -8.03
C ARG A 170 -12.60 3.27 -8.09
N GLY A 171 -13.21 3.59 -6.95
CA GLY A 171 -14.32 4.55 -6.85
C GLY A 171 -13.92 5.97 -7.23
N ASN A 172 -12.73 6.40 -6.82
CA ASN A 172 -12.20 7.73 -7.18
C ASN A 172 -11.63 7.79 -8.61
N LEU A 173 -11.10 6.69 -9.15
CA LEU A 173 -10.67 6.64 -10.55
C LEU A 173 -11.83 6.83 -11.53
N LYS A 174 -13.00 6.22 -11.25
CA LYS A 174 -14.20 6.47 -12.06
C LYS A 174 -14.62 7.94 -12.07
N LYS A 175 -14.44 8.69 -10.98
CA LYS A 175 -14.77 10.12 -10.93
C LYS A 175 -13.87 10.98 -11.81
N VAL A 176 -12.61 10.57 -12.03
CA VAL A 176 -11.67 11.31 -12.88
C VAL A 176 -12.08 11.24 -14.35
N ASP A 177 -12.62 10.10 -14.82
CA ASP A 177 -13.12 9.97 -16.20
C ASP A 177 -14.34 10.86 -16.47
N PHE A 178 -15.21 11.10 -15.48
CA PHE A 178 -16.37 11.99 -15.64
C PHE A 178 -16.01 13.48 -15.68
N LEU A 179 -14.89 13.89 -15.07
CA LEU A 179 -14.44 15.28 -15.12
C LEU A 179 -13.58 15.60 -16.35
N ALA A 180 -12.96 14.58 -16.96
CA ALA A 180 -12.20 14.73 -18.20
C ALA A 180 -13.09 14.81 -19.46
N GLN A 181 -14.36 14.38 -19.40
CA GLN A 181 -15.33 14.52 -20.50
C GLN A 181 -16.14 15.82 -20.47
N ASN A 182 -16.02 16.63 -19.41
CA ASN A 182 -16.76 17.89 -19.24
C ASN A 182 -15.86 19.14 -19.30
N ARG A 183 -14.68 19.03 -19.91
CA ARG A 183 -13.83 20.16 -20.30
C ARG A 183 -13.48 20.03 -21.77
#